data_AF-A0A7G8ETS1-F1
#
_entry.id   AF-A0A7G8ETS1-F1
#
_cell.length_a   1.000
_cell.length_b   1.000
_cell.length_c   1.000
_cell.angle_alpha   90.00
_cell.angle_beta   90.00
_cell.angle_gamma   90.00
#
_symmetry.space_group_name_H-M   'P 1'
#
loop_
_entity.id
_entity.type
_entity.pdbx_description
1 polymer ?
#
loop_
_entity_poly.entity_id
_entity_poly.type
_entity_poly.pdbx_seq_one_letter_code
_entity_poly.pdbx_strand_id
1 'polypeptide(L)' 'MQAALRPISEAARLRSLSDYRILGTKPGKGFHNITRMAPEICQSPIALISLVEESVVQIEGGP' A
#
# COMPACT_ATOMS: atom_id res chain seq x y z
N MET A 1 -0.14 2.37 -14.89
CA MET A 1 -0.97 2.33 -13.66
C MET A 1 -1.78 3.61 -13.60
N GLN A 2 -3.09 3.52 -13.34
CA GLN A 2 -4.00 4.67 -13.37
C GLN A 2 -3.93 5.42 -12.04
N ALA A 3 -3.86 6.74 -12.07
CA ALA A 3 -3.85 7.56 -10.85
C ALA A 3 -5.20 7.42 -10.14
N ALA A 4 -5.18 6.97 -8.88
CA ALA A 4 -6.39 6.84 -8.08
C ALA A 4 -6.91 8.23 -7.68
N LEU A 5 -8.23 8.41 -7.72
CA LEU A 5 -8.87 9.60 -7.17
C LEU A 5 -8.58 9.69 -5.67
N ARG A 6 -8.04 10.84 -5.24
CA ARG A 6 -7.80 11.08 -3.81
C ARG A 6 -9.15 11.14 -3.07
N PRO A 7 -9.32 10.41 -1.97
CA PRO A 7 -10.50 10.52 -1.12
C PRO A 7 -10.66 11.96 -0.60
N ILE A 8 -11.91 12.39 -0.41
CA ILE A 8 -12.26 13.71 0.15
C ILE A 8 -11.57 13.95 1.50
N SER A 9 -11.39 12.90 2.31
CA SER A 9 -10.79 12.94 3.64
C SER A 9 -9.36 12.40 3.68
N GLU A 10 -8.53 12.73 2.69
CA GLU A 10 -7.15 12.20 2.58
C GLU A 10 -6.30 12.52 3.82
N ALA A 11 -6.46 13.70 4.42
CA ALA A 11 -5.77 14.08 5.65
C ALA A 11 -6.08 13.12 6.83
N ALA A 12 -7.33 12.66 6.95
CA ALA A 12 -7.72 11.72 7.99
C ALA A 12 -7.16 10.30 7.73
N ARG A 13 -7.11 9.89 6.46
CA ARG A 13 -6.50 8.62 6.04
C ARG A 13 -4.99 8.60 6.37
N LEU A 14 -4.27 9.67 6.01
CA LEU A 14 -2.84 9.81 6.28
C LEU A 14 -2.54 9.83 7.78
N ARG A 15 -3.29 10.60 8.56
CA ARG A 15 -3.17 10.60 10.03
C ARG A 15 -3.34 9.20 10.62
N SER A 16 -4.37 8.49 10.19
CA SER A 16 -4.62 7.11 10.64
C SER A 16 -3.45 6.19 10.29
N LEU A 17 -2.90 6.30 9.07
CA LEU A 17 -1.73 5.52 8.65
C LEU A 17 -0.48 5.82 9.51
N SER A 18 -0.23 7.09 9.82
CA SER A 18 0.86 7.50 10.71
C SER A 18 0.68 6.97 12.12
N ASP A 19 -0.55 6.97 12.65
CA ASP A 19 -0.87 6.49 14.00
C ASP A 19 -0.57 4.99 14.17
N TYR A 20 -0.70 4.19 13.11
CA TYR A 20 -0.33 2.76 13.13
C TYR A 20 1.18 2.52 13.24
N ARG A 21 2.04 3.52 12.96
CA ARG A 21 3.51 3.44 13.02
C ARG A 21 4.12 2.25 12.27
N ILE A 22 3.46 1.82 11.19
CA ILE A 22 3.88 0.67 10.37
C ILE A 22 4.86 1.06 9.25
N LEU A 23 4.85 2.33 8.82
CA LEU A 23 5.77 2.84 7.81
C LEU A 23 7.22 2.81 8.32
N GLY A 24 8.16 2.37 7.47
CA GLY A 24 9.58 2.24 7.83
C GLY A 24 9.92 1.09 8.77
N THR A 25 8.94 0.25 9.15
CA THR A 25 9.18 -0.93 10.00
C THR A 25 9.37 -2.19 9.18
N LYS A 26 10.05 -3.19 9.75
CA LYS A 26 10.18 -4.50 9.12
C LYS A 26 8.81 -5.20 9.07
N PRO A 27 8.42 -5.81 7.94
CA PRO A 27 7.18 -6.57 7.86
C PRO A 27 7.13 -7.67 8.93
N GLY A 28 6.10 -7.64 9.77
CA GLY A 28 5.83 -8.68 10.76
C GLY A 28 5.32 -9.99 10.12
N LYS A 29 5.30 -11.08 10.91
CA LYS A 29 4.84 -12.41 10.47
C LYS A 29 3.42 -12.40 9.89
N GLY A 30 2.54 -11.52 10.40
CA GLY A 30 1.17 -11.37 9.88
C GLY A 30 1.12 -10.98 8.41
N PHE A 31 1.94 -10.00 8.00
CA PHE A 31 2.02 -9.57 6.60
C PHE A 31 2.56 -10.68 5.70
N HIS A 32 3.57 -11.41 6.16
CA HIS A 32 4.11 -12.56 5.42
C HIS A 32 3.05 -13.65 5.18
N ASN A 33 2.27 -13.97 6.21
CA ASN A 33 1.20 -14.97 6.09
C ASN A 33 0.14 -14.53 5.06
N ILE A 34 -0.24 -13.25 5.05
CA ILE A 34 -1.18 -12.71 4.06
C ILE A 34 -0.60 -12.82 2.65
N THR A 35 0.65 -12.41 2.42
CA THR A 35 1.30 -12.52 1.10
C THR A 35 1.51 -13.96 0.65
N ARG A 36 1.57 -14.93 1.57
CA ARG A 36 1.65 -16.36 1.24
C ARG A 36 0.29 -16.94 0.86
N MET A 37 -0.77 -16.58 1.58
CA MET A 37 -2.11 -17.14 1.36
C MET A 37 -2.86 -16.46 0.21
N ALA A 38 -2.69 -15.15 0.01
CA ALA A 38 -3.45 -14.40 -1.00
C ALA A 38 -3.26 -14.92 -2.45
N PRO A 39 -2.05 -15.28 -2.91
CA PRO A 39 -1.85 -15.87 -4.24
C PRO A 39 -2.61 -17.19 -4.42
N GLU A 40 -2.60 -18.04 -3.40
CA GLU A 40 -3.27 -19.35 -3.40
C GLU A 40 -4.80 -19.18 -3.50
N ILE A 41 -5.36 -18.23 -2.74
CA ILE A 41 -6.80 -17.96 -2.71
C ILE A 41 -7.25 -17.26 -4.00
N CYS A 42 -6.52 -16.24 -4.44
CA CYS A 42 -6.91 -15.41 -5.59
C CYS A 42 -6.46 -15.99 -6.94
N GLN A 43 -5.81 -17.16 -6.93
CA GLN A 43 -5.20 -17.78 -8.12
C GLN A 43 -4.30 -16.81 -8.90
N SER A 44 -3.55 -15.98 -8.17
CA SER A 44 -2.61 -14.99 -8.72
C SER A 44 -1.19 -15.50 -8.60
N PRO A 45 -0.29 -15.23 -9.56
CA PRO A 45 1.11 -15.66 -9.44
C PRO A 45 1.87 -14.95 -8.32
N ILE A 46 1.47 -13.72 -7.94
CA ILE A 46 2.14 -12.90 -6.92
C ILE A 46 1.09 -12.11 -6.14
N ALA A 47 1.34 -11.85 -4.85
CA ALA A 47 0.60 -10.90 -4.03
C ALA A 47 1.55 -9.91 -3.34
N LEU A 48 1.13 -8.65 -3.27
CA LEU A 48 1.89 -7.56 -2.66
C LEU A 48 0.99 -6.80 -1.68
N ILE A 49 1.57 -6.38 -0.56
CA ILE A 49 0.96 -5.42 0.36
C ILE A 49 1.70 -4.10 0.18
N SER A 50 0.96 -3.05 -0.17
CA SER A 50 1.49 -1.70 -0.34
C SER A 50 0.76 -0.73 0.59
N LEU A 51 1.52 0.12 1.29
CA LEU A 51 1.00 1.16 2.16
C LEU A 51 1.20 2.51 1.47
N VAL A 52 0.12 3.22 1.21
CA VAL A 52 0.14 4.48 0.45
C VAL A 52 0.25 5.66 1.40
N GLU A 53 1.43 6.29 1.46
CA GLU A 53 1.65 7.57 2.14
C GLU A 53 1.39 8.75 1.18
N GLU A 54 1.63 9.99 1.61
CA GLU A 54 1.52 11.21 0.81
C GLU A 54 2.50 11.25 -0.38
N SER A 55 3.50 10.37 -0.39
CA SER A 55 4.50 10.23 -1.44
C SER A 55 3.88 10.37 -2.83
N VAL A 56 4.09 11.54 -3.43
CA VAL A 56 3.67 11.88 -4.78
C VAL A 56 4.32 10.84 -5.68
N VAL A 57 3.51 9.95 -6.25
CA VAL A 57 3.97 9.16 -7.40
C VAL A 57 4.17 10.17 -8.53
N GLN A 58 5.37 10.73 -8.65
CA GLN A 58 5.77 11.47 -9.84
C GLN A 58 5.82 10.44 -10.96
N ILE A 59 4.72 10.33 -11.69
CA ILE A 59 4.77 9.81 -13.04
C ILE A 59 5.43 10.92 -13.86
N GLU A 60 6.76 10.98 -13.79
CA GLU A 60 7.56 11.74 -14.75
C GLU A 60 7.32 11.06 -16.10
N GLY A 61 6.27 11.49 -16.81
CA GLY A 61 6.13 11.24 -18.22
C GLY A 61 7.25 12.01 -18.92
N GLY A 62 8.32 11.29 -19.26
CA GLY A 62 9.35 11.81 -20.14
C GLY A 62 8.76 12.19 -21.51
N PRO A 63 9.43 13.12 -22.24
CA PRO A 63 9.02 13.56 -23.57
C PRO A 63 9.03 12.44 -24.60
#